data_AF-A0AAX1QMT6-F1
#
_entry.id   AF-A0AAX1QMT6-F1
#
_cell.length_a   1.000
_cell.length_b   1.000
_cell.length_c   1.000
_cell.angle_alpha   90.00
_cell.angle_beta   90.00
_cell.angle_gamma   90.00
#
_symmetry.space_group_name_H-M   'P 1'
#
loop_
_entity.id
_entity.type
_entity.pdbx_description
1 polymer ?
#
loop_
_entity_poly.entity_id
_entity_poly.type
_entity_poly.pdbx_seq_one_letter_code
_entity_poly.pdbx_strand_id
1 'polypeptide(L)' 'MNTGYQTASLGNLFGLPYVVMRKPTPIDTTTLNYNWQIWETNAFSIYTKETDEVDEQSAQEAVAAVLRYLSRVGLLRR' A
#
# COMPACT_ATOMS: atom_id res chain seq x y z
N MET A 1 6.01 -4.66 -3.16
CA MET A 1 7.25 -4.78 -3.98
C MET A 1 7.07 -5.94 -4.95
N ASN A 2 7.96 -6.10 -5.93
CA ASN A 2 7.94 -7.27 -6.83
C ASN A 2 8.80 -8.41 -6.23
N THR A 3 8.28 -9.09 -5.21
CA THR A 3 8.93 -10.21 -4.53
C THR A 3 8.53 -11.57 -5.09
N GLY A 4 7.58 -11.62 -6.03
CA GLY A 4 6.96 -12.84 -6.53
C GLY A 4 5.69 -13.24 -5.79
N TYR A 5 5.42 -12.64 -4.63
CA TYR A 5 4.26 -12.93 -3.77
C TYR A 5 3.23 -11.78 -3.74
N GLN A 6 3.43 -10.74 -4.55
CA GLN A 6 2.55 -9.59 -4.58
C GLN A 6 1.36 -9.78 -5.52
N THR A 7 0.20 -9.24 -5.11
CA THR A 7 -1.00 -9.17 -5.97
C THR A 7 -1.22 -7.72 -6.41
N ALA A 8 -0.69 -7.34 -7.57
CA ALA A 8 -0.77 -5.97 -8.07
C ALA A 8 -2.21 -5.45 -8.23
N SER A 9 -3.14 -6.34 -8.63
CA SER A 9 -4.56 -5.99 -8.82
C SER A 9 -5.25 -5.55 -7.54
N LEU A 10 -4.84 -6.04 -6.36
CA LEU A 10 -5.38 -5.59 -5.07
C LEU A 10 -4.96 -4.15 -4.76
N GLY A 11 -3.78 -3.73 -5.22
CA GLY A 11 -3.32 -2.34 -5.10
C GLY A 11 -4.27 -1.33 -5.78
N ASN A 12 -4.97 -1.75 -6.84
CA ASN A 12 -5.90 -0.87 -7.55
C ASN A 12 -7.15 -0.53 -6.70
N LEU A 13 -7.46 -1.35 -5.68
CA LEU A 13 -8.65 -1.15 -4.84
C LEU A 13 -8.55 0.08 -3.93
N PHE A 14 -7.33 0.58 -3.70
CA PHE A 14 -7.11 1.84 -2.99
C PHE A 14 -7.63 3.07 -3.77
N GLY A 15 -7.71 2.96 -5.10
CA GLY A 15 -8.17 4.05 -5.98
C GLY A 15 -7.23 5.26 -5.98
N LEU A 16 -5.93 5.02 -5.77
CA LEU A 16 -4.88 6.03 -5.93
C LEU A 16 -4.46 6.13 -7.40
N PRO A 17 -3.94 7.30 -7.85
CA PRO A 17 -3.60 7.51 -9.25
C PRO A 17 -2.48 6.59 -9.78
N TYR A 18 -1.62 6.10 -8.88
CA TYR A 18 -0.49 5.25 -9.23
C TYR A 18 -0.34 4.07 -8.28
N VAL A 19 0.04 2.92 -8.82
CA VAL A 19 0.53 1.77 -8.07
C VAL A 19 1.97 1.51 -8.48
N VAL A 20 2.91 1.67 -7.55
CA VAL A 20 4.35 1.52 -7.83
C VAL A 20 4.82 0.12 -7.44
N MET A 21 5.37 -0.60 -8.41
CA MET A 21 6.05 -1.87 -8.18
C MET A 21 7.55 -1.71 -8.43
N ARG A 22 8.34 -1.81 -7.35
CA ARG A 22 9.80 -1.85 -7.44
C ARG A 22 10.34 -3.26 -7.23
N LYS A 23 11.44 -3.58 -7.92
CA LYS A 23 12.24 -4.78 -7.64
C LYS A 23 12.97 -4.59 -6.29
N PRO A 24 12.90 -5.55 -5.36
CA PRO A 24 13.61 -5.47 -4.10
C PRO A 24 15.13 -5.36 -4.30
N THR A 25 15.78 -4.58 -3.45
CA THR A 25 17.24 -4.49 -3.31
C THR A 25 17.68 -5.04 -1.95
N PRO A 26 18.98 -5.28 -1.69
CA PRO A 26 19.42 -5.91 -0.44
C PRO A 26 18.96 -5.21 0.84
N ILE A 27 18.86 -3.86 0.82
CA ILE A 27 18.36 -3.09 1.97
C ILE A 27 16.88 -3.36 2.29
N ASP A 28 16.11 -3.85 1.33
CA ASP A 28 14.69 -4.14 1.53
C ASP A 28 14.45 -5.40 2.35
N THR A 29 15.43 -6.31 2.41
CA THR A 29 15.30 -7.61 3.10
C THR A 29 15.06 -7.47 4.60
N THR A 30 15.36 -6.30 5.17
CA THR A 30 15.09 -5.98 6.58
C THR A 30 13.83 -5.15 6.77
N THR A 31 13.13 -4.76 5.71
CA THR A 31 11.89 -3.97 5.79
C THR A 31 10.69 -4.85 6.12
N LEU A 32 9.74 -4.31 6.90
CA LEU A 32 8.51 -5.02 7.27
C LEU A 32 7.68 -5.43 6.05
N ASN A 33 7.57 -4.54 5.06
CA ASN A 33 6.80 -4.80 3.84
C ASN A 33 7.39 -5.98 3.05
N TYR A 34 8.72 -6.06 2.93
CA TYR A 34 9.35 -7.22 2.30
C TYR A 34 9.06 -8.51 3.09
N ASN A 35 9.29 -8.49 4.40
CA ASN A 35 9.12 -9.65 5.27
C ASN A 35 7.69 -10.20 5.26
N TRP A 36 6.67 -9.33 5.30
CA TRP A 36 5.28 -9.77 5.16
C TRP A 36 4.97 -10.34 3.79
N GLN A 37 5.50 -9.73 2.72
CA GLN A 37 5.26 -10.26 1.36
C GLN A 37 5.88 -11.65 1.16
N ILE A 38 7.09 -11.92 1.65
CA ILE A 38 7.69 -13.27 1.52
C ILE A 38 7.01 -14.31 2.40
N TRP A 39 6.21 -13.89 3.39
CA TRP A 39 5.34 -14.75 4.20
C TRP A 39 3.89 -14.73 3.68
N GLU A 40 3.75 -14.60 2.37
CA GLU A 40 2.48 -14.73 1.62
C GLU A 40 1.37 -13.77 2.08
N THR A 41 1.73 -12.69 2.79
CA THR A 41 0.79 -11.65 3.20
C THR A 41 0.79 -10.53 2.18
N ASN A 42 -0.41 -10.11 1.74
CA ASN A 42 -0.56 -8.94 0.87
C ASN A 42 -0.24 -7.66 1.66
N ALA A 43 1.01 -7.20 1.59
CA ALA A 43 1.46 -5.97 2.22
C ALA A 43 1.60 -4.82 1.22
N PHE A 44 1.16 -3.64 1.64
CA PHE A 44 1.16 -2.41 0.86
C PHE A 44 1.75 -1.25 1.69
N SER A 45 2.39 -0.30 1.01
CA SER A 45 2.81 0.97 1.59
C SER A 45 2.10 2.08 0.85
N ILE A 46 1.44 2.99 1.58
CA ILE A 46 0.75 4.15 1.03
C ILE A 46 1.64 5.36 1.31
N TYR A 47 1.84 6.18 0.28
CA TYR A 47 2.66 7.39 0.35
C TYR A 47 1.78 8.61 0.09
N THR A 48 1.92 9.63 0.93
CA THR A 48 1.33 10.96 0.78
C THR A 48 2.35 11.93 0.19
N LYS A 49 1.95 13.19 0.01
CA LYS A 49 2.73 14.20 -0.71
C LYS A 49 3.99 14.66 0.03
N GLU A 50 3.85 14.93 1.33
CA GLU A 50 4.91 15.54 2.15
C GLU A 50 5.60 14.51 3.05
N THR A 51 6.90 14.74 3.34
CA THR A 51 7.73 13.88 4.21
C THR A 51 8.04 14.50 5.56
N ASP A 52 8.13 15.84 5.62
CA ASP A 52 8.63 16.56 6.78
C ASP A 52 7.51 17.24 7.58
N GLU A 53 6.37 17.50 6.92
CA GLU A 53 5.19 18.14 7.50
C GLU A 53 3.92 17.34 7.19
N VAL A 54 2.87 17.57 7.98
CA VAL A 54 1.56 16.98 7.73
C VAL A 54 0.78 17.87 6.78
N ASP A 55 0.59 17.40 5.56
CA ASP A 55 -0.38 17.96 4.63
C ASP A 55 -1.75 17.30 4.87
N GLU A 56 -2.66 18.03 5.52
CA GLU A 56 -3.99 17.51 5.90
C GLU A 56 -4.78 16.98 4.70
N GLN A 57 -4.67 17.63 3.54
CA GLN A 57 -5.40 17.21 2.35
C GLN A 57 -4.93 15.83 1.87
N SER A 58 -3.63 15.63 1.64
CA SER A 58 -3.13 14.31 1.22
C SER A 58 -3.31 13.23 2.29
N ALA A 59 -3.28 13.59 3.58
CA ALA A 59 -3.60 12.67 4.66
C ALA A 59 -5.06 12.17 4.57
N GLN A 60 -6.01 13.08 4.32
CA GLN A 60 -7.42 12.70 4.09
C GLN A 60 -7.59 11.80 2.87
N GLU A 61 -6.87 12.06 1.79
CA GLU A 61 -6.87 11.21 0.59
C GLU A 61 -6.36 9.79 0.88
N ALA A 62 -5.29 9.66 1.68
CA ALA A 62 -4.77 8.37 2.12
C ALA A 62 -5.77 7.60 3.00
N VAL A 63 -6.43 8.28 3.95
CA VAL A 63 -7.50 7.69 4.76
C VAL A 63 -8.64 7.19 3.87
N ALA A 64 -9.10 8.02 2.93
CA ALA A 64 -10.15 7.63 1.99
C ALA A 64 -9.73 6.43 1.13
N ALA A 65 -8.46 6.34 0.72
CA ALA A 65 -7.93 5.20 -0.02
C ALA A 65 -7.98 3.91 0.79
N VAL A 66 -7.61 3.94 2.07
CA VAL A 66 -7.71 2.78 2.98
C VAL A 66 -9.16 2.36 3.16
N LEU A 67 -10.07 3.31 3.40
CA LEU A 67 -11.50 3.01 3.54
C LEU A 67 -12.10 2.40 2.26
N ARG A 68 -11.73 2.92 1.09
CA ARG A 68 -12.12 2.35 -0.20
C ARG A 68 -11.63 0.91 -0.33
N TYR A 69 -10.36 0.64 -0.02
CA TYR A 69 -9.81 -0.71 -0.05
C TYR A 69 -10.60 -1.65 0.85
N LEU A 70 -10.77 -1.30 2.14
CA LEU A 70 -11.48 -2.10 3.13
C LEU A 70 -12.94 -2.36 2.74
N SER A 71 -13.62 -1.38 2.15
CA SER A 71 -14.97 -1.56 1.61
C SER A 71 -15.00 -2.51 0.41
N ARG A 72 -14.03 -2.40 -0.51
CA ARG A 72 -13.96 -3.28 -1.70
C ARG A 72 -13.60 -4.72 -1.38
N VAL A 73 -12.82 -4.96 -0.32
CA VAL A 73 -12.53 -6.32 0.16
C VAL A 73 -13.60 -6.87 1.11
N GLY A 74 -14.65 -6.10 1.40
CA GLY A 74 -15.78 -6.54 2.21
C GLY A 74 -15.56 -6.51 3.73
N LEU A 75 -14.51 -5.83 4.21
CA LEU A 75 -14.20 -5.69 5.64
C LEU A 75 -14.99 -4.57 6.32
N LEU A 76 -15.45 -3.58 5.55
CA LEU A 76 -16.36 -2.55 6.02
C LEU A 76 -17.75 -2.76 5.40
N ARG A 77 -18.77 -2.82 6.25
CA ARG A 77 -20.17 -2.70 5.82
C ARG A 77 -20.51 -1.22 5.69
N ARG A 78 -21.26 -0.89 4.63
CA ARG A 78 -21.91 0.43 4.50
C ARG A 78 -23.05 0.55 5.47
#